data_AF-A0A8B9FXU5-F1
#
_entry.id   AF-A0A8B9FXU5-F1
#
_cell.length_a   1.000
_cell.length_b   1.000
_cell.length_c   1.000
_cell.angle_alpha   90.00
_cell.angle_beta   90.00
_cell.angle_gamma   90.00
#
_symmetry.space_group_name_H-M   'P 1'
#
loop_
_entity.id
_entity.type
_entity.pdbx_description
1 polymer ?
#
loop_
_entity_poly.entity_id
_entity_poly.type
_entity_poly.pdbx_seq_one_letter_code
_entity_poly.pdbx_strand_id
1 'polypeptide(L)'
;AVKKHWRKLYNQMQTLYASNLASTICLIKDVIAEVDLKVNEYEKKQKLLEILSRTENKTYTKLKNGHVFRKQDLMRKERILLHEGLVYWKTATGRFKDTLALLLTDVLLFLQEKDQKYIFAAVDQKPSVISLQRLIVREVANEERGMFLISASSAGPEMYEVHTNSKEERNNWMRHIQDAVESCPEEEEEGKMSESDEDRRIAEAKACRIQKCQGVVPFLPL
;
A
#
# COMPACT_ATOMS: atom_id res chain seq x y z
N ALA A 1 28.12 -16.52 -63.99
CA ALA A 1 27.96 -15.35 -63.11
C ALA A 1 26.53 -15.18 -62.57
N VAL A 2 25.51 -15.13 -63.45
CA VAL A 2 24.10 -14.84 -63.11
C VAL A 2 23.49 -15.78 -62.05
N LYS A 3 23.65 -17.10 -62.17
CA LYS A 3 23.12 -18.09 -61.20
C LYS A 3 23.67 -17.91 -59.78
N LYS A 4 24.94 -17.49 -59.63
CA LYS A 4 25.57 -17.21 -58.34
C LYS A 4 25.02 -15.93 -57.71
N HIS A 5 24.72 -14.93 -58.54
CA HIS A 5 24.09 -13.68 -58.11
C HIS A 5 22.66 -13.91 -57.61
N TRP A 6 21.83 -14.65 -58.36
CA TRP A 6 20.47 -15.02 -57.93
C TRP A 6 20.44 -15.82 -56.62
N ARG A 7 21.37 -16.77 -56.44
CA ARG A 7 21.50 -17.49 -55.16
C ARG A 7 21.84 -16.57 -54.00
N LYS A 8 22.72 -15.58 -54.21
CA LYS A 8 23.07 -14.59 -53.18
C LYS A 8 21.86 -13.74 -52.79
N LEU A 9 21.11 -13.22 -53.76
CA LEU A 9 19.90 -12.44 -53.52
C LEU A 9 18.81 -13.25 -52.81
N TYR A 10 18.60 -14.50 -53.23
CA TYR A 10 17.64 -15.40 -52.60
C TYR A 10 17.98 -15.65 -51.13
N ASN A 11 19.24 -15.96 -50.82
CA ASN A 11 19.67 -16.17 -49.43
C ASN A 11 19.54 -14.89 -48.59
N GLN A 12 19.88 -13.71 -49.15
CA GLN A 12 19.71 -12.43 -48.47
C GLN A 12 18.23 -12.14 -48.17
N MET A 13 17.34 -12.39 -49.14
CA MET A 13 15.90 -12.24 -48.97
C MET A 13 15.35 -13.22 -47.92
N GLN A 14 15.82 -14.47 -47.92
CA GLN A 14 15.43 -15.48 -46.95
C GLN A 14 15.90 -15.10 -45.53
N THR A 15 17.13 -14.60 -45.36
CA THR A 15 17.62 -14.12 -44.07
C THR A 15 16.85 -12.90 -43.57
N LEU A 16 16.52 -11.96 -44.47
CA LEU A 16 15.73 -10.78 -44.11
C LEU A 16 14.31 -11.15 -43.68
N TYR A 17 13.65 -12.04 -44.44
CA TYR A 17 12.33 -12.54 -44.11
C TYR A 17 12.32 -13.29 -42.78
N ALA A 18 13.29 -14.19 -42.56
CA ALA A 18 13.42 -14.92 -41.31
C ALA A 18 13.67 -13.97 -40.11
N SER A 19 14.51 -12.95 -40.28
CA SER A 19 14.73 -11.93 -39.25
C SER A 19 13.48 -11.14 -38.94
N ASN A 20 12.74 -10.70 -39.97
CA ASN A 20 11.50 -9.96 -39.78
C ASN A 20 10.44 -10.81 -39.07
N LEU A 21 10.32 -12.09 -39.44
CA LEU A 21 9.39 -13.00 -38.79
C LEU A 21 9.77 -13.24 -37.32
N ALA A 22 11.06 -13.42 -37.02
CA ALA A 22 11.54 -13.54 -35.65
C ALA A 22 11.23 -12.29 -34.81
N SER A 23 11.49 -11.10 -35.35
CA SER A 23 11.16 -9.83 -34.70
C SER A 23 9.65 -9.69 -34.45
N THR A 24 8.81 -10.00 -35.45
CA THR A 24 7.36 -9.97 -35.31
C THR A 24 6.87 -10.93 -34.23
N ILE A 25 7.44 -12.14 -34.15
CA ILE A 25 7.10 -13.10 -33.09
C ILE A 25 7.48 -12.56 -31.71
N CYS A 26 8.64 -11.93 -31.55
CA CYS A 26 9.03 -11.31 -30.28
C CYS A 26 8.04 -10.20 -29.88
N LEU A 27 7.71 -9.29 -30.81
CA LEU A 27 6.75 -8.21 -30.55
C LEU A 27 5.38 -8.75 -30.12
N ILE A 28 4.88 -9.82 -30.76
CA ILE A 28 3.62 -10.45 -30.37
C ILE A 28 3.71 -11.03 -28.95
N LYS A 29 4.82 -11.68 -28.60
CA LYS A 29 5.02 -12.22 -27.24
C LYS A 29 5.07 -11.11 -26.19
N ASP A 30 5.74 -10.01 -26.49
CA ASP A 30 5.83 -8.87 -25.57
C ASP A 30 4.46 -8.23 -25.36
N VAL A 31 3.66 -8.09 -26.43
CA VAL A 31 2.28 -7.59 -26.34
C VAL A 31 1.40 -8.52 -25.49
N ILE A 32 1.53 -9.84 -25.67
CA ILE A 32 0.77 -10.81 -24.85
C ILE A 32 1.18 -10.69 -23.37
N ALA A 33 2.47 -10.63 -23.08
CA ALA A 33 2.96 -10.47 -21.71
C ALA A 33 2.45 -9.18 -21.05
N GLU A 34 2.41 -8.06 -21.79
CA GLU A 34 1.86 -6.80 -21.29
C GLU A 34 0.35 -6.89 -21.03
N VAL A 35 -0.41 -7.56 -21.91
CA VAL A 35 -1.84 -7.79 -21.71
C VAL A 35 -2.07 -8.64 -20.46
N ASP A 36 -1.30 -9.72 -20.27
CA ASP A 36 -1.40 -10.59 -19.10
C ASP A 36 -1.13 -9.82 -17.80
N LEU A 37 -0.12 -8.96 -17.80
CA LEU A 37 0.18 -8.07 -16.67
C LEU A 37 -0.99 -7.13 -16.37
N LYS A 38 -1.57 -6.48 -17.40
CA LYS A 38 -2.70 -5.55 -17.24
C LYS A 38 -3.98 -6.23 -16.76
N VAL A 39 -4.24 -7.46 -17.22
CA VAL A 39 -5.37 -8.26 -16.74
C VAL A 39 -5.20 -8.57 -15.25
N ASN A 40 -4.01 -9.04 -14.84
CA ASN A 40 -3.71 -9.33 -13.44
C ASN A 40 -3.83 -8.08 -12.53
N GLU A 41 -3.34 -6.92 -12.98
CA GLU A 41 -3.51 -5.64 -12.26
C GLU A 41 -5.00 -5.28 -12.10
N TYR A 42 -5.79 -5.44 -13.17
CA TYR A 42 -7.22 -5.16 -13.15
C TYR A 42 -7.97 -6.08 -12.20
N GLU A 43 -7.71 -7.39 -12.24
CA GLU A 43 -8.32 -8.38 -11.34
C GLU A 43 -8.02 -8.06 -9.87
N LYS A 44 -6.76 -7.76 -9.55
CA LYS A 44 -6.35 -7.33 -8.20
C LYS A 44 -7.07 -6.07 -7.75
N LYS A 45 -7.23 -5.09 -8.64
CA LYS A 45 -7.96 -3.84 -8.37
C LYS A 45 -9.45 -4.10 -8.12
N GLN A 46 -10.09 -4.93 -8.94
CA GLN A 46 -11.50 -5.31 -8.75
C GLN A 46 -11.71 -6.04 -7.43
N LYS A 47 -10.81 -6.96 -7.09
CA LYS A 47 -10.87 -7.70 -5.84
C LYS A 47 -10.74 -6.78 -4.62
N LEU A 48 -9.83 -5.81 -4.66
CA LEU A 48 -9.73 -4.80 -3.61
C LEU A 48 -11.04 -3.99 -3.50
N LEU A 49 -11.61 -3.55 -4.61
CA LEU A 49 -12.89 -2.82 -4.61
C LEU A 49 -14.04 -3.64 -4.04
N GLU A 50 -14.10 -4.94 -4.32
CA GLU A 50 -15.10 -5.86 -3.76
C GLU A 50 -15.00 -5.90 -2.22
N ILE A 51 -13.79 -6.11 -1.69
CA ILE A 51 -13.57 -6.16 -0.23
C ILE A 51 -13.90 -4.81 0.41
N LEU A 52 -13.46 -3.71 -0.21
CA LEU A 52 -13.77 -2.36 0.25
C LEU A 52 -15.27 -2.09 0.21
N SER A 53 -16.01 -2.57 -0.80
CA SER A 53 -17.46 -2.40 -0.88
C SER A 53 -18.19 -3.04 0.32
N ARG A 54 -17.69 -4.18 0.80
CA ARG A 54 -18.17 -4.88 2.00
C ARG A 54 -17.67 -4.27 3.32
N THR A 55 -16.68 -3.38 3.25
CA THR A 55 -16.11 -2.70 4.43
C THR A 55 -16.98 -1.51 4.86
N GLU A 56 -17.28 -1.42 6.16
CA GLU A 56 -18.10 -0.35 6.73
C GLU A 56 -17.45 1.03 6.60
N ASN A 57 -18.21 2.04 6.15
CA ASN A 57 -17.68 3.39 5.96
C ASN A 57 -17.31 4.12 7.27
N LYS A 58 -17.94 3.74 8.39
CA LYS A 58 -17.68 4.35 9.71
C LYS A 58 -16.47 3.72 10.42
N THR A 59 -15.92 2.64 9.88
CA THR A 59 -14.78 1.97 10.49
C THR A 59 -13.52 2.83 10.33
N TYR A 60 -12.68 2.83 11.35
CA TYR A 60 -11.42 3.56 11.36
C TYR A 60 -10.45 2.87 12.32
N THR A 61 -9.16 3.18 12.15
CA THR A 61 -8.13 2.81 13.11
C THR A 61 -7.26 4.04 13.37
N LYS A 62 -6.83 4.21 14.62
CA LYS A 62 -5.94 5.30 14.99
C LYS A 62 -4.52 4.76 14.90
N LEU A 63 -3.74 5.33 13.98
CA LEU A 63 -2.33 5.01 13.82
C LEU A 63 -1.54 5.59 14.99
N LYS A 64 -0.33 5.08 15.19
CA LYS A 64 0.55 5.51 16.29
C LYS A 64 0.98 6.97 16.22
N ASN A 65 1.06 7.54 15.01
CA ASN A 65 1.30 8.98 14.79
C ASN A 65 0.06 9.85 15.09
N GLY A 66 -1.04 9.28 15.59
CA GLY A 66 -2.27 9.98 15.91
C GLY A 66 -3.23 10.15 14.72
N HIS A 67 -2.78 9.85 13.50
CA HIS A 67 -3.61 9.94 12.30
C HIS A 67 -4.75 8.91 12.35
N VAL A 68 -5.95 9.35 11.96
CA VAL A 68 -7.12 8.47 11.86
C VAL A 68 -7.23 7.95 10.45
N PHE A 69 -6.93 6.66 10.27
CA PHE A 69 -7.03 5.99 8.99
C PHE A 69 -8.44 5.43 8.79
N ARG A 70 -9.05 5.70 7.63
CA ARG A 70 -10.40 5.28 7.26
C ARG A 70 -10.39 4.56 5.92
N LYS A 71 -11.52 3.94 5.58
CA LYS A 71 -11.75 3.35 4.24
C LYS A 71 -11.47 4.33 3.09
N GLN A 72 -11.78 5.61 3.25
CA GLN A 72 -11.52 6.63 2.21
C GLN A 72 -10.02 6.78 1.92
N ASP A 73 -9.16 6.58 2.92
CA ASP A 73 -7.71 6.66 2.73
C ASP A 73 -7.18 5.48 1.91
N LEU A 74 -7.91 4.35 1.86
CA LEU A 74 -7.64 3.23 0.94
C LEU A 74 -7.94 3.56 -0.52
N MET A 75 -8.84 4.52 -0.77
CA MET A 75 -9.25 4.91 -2.12
C MET A 75 -8.48 6.13 -2.66
N ARG A 76 -7.81 6.89 -1.79
CA ARG A 76 -7.09 8.13 -2.16
C ARG A 76 -5.77 7.89 -2.88
N LYS A 77 -5.04 6.85 -2.47
CA LYS A 77 -3.79 6.42 -3.11
C LYS A 77 -4.10 5.30 -4.09
N GLU A 78 -3.39 5.26 -5.21
CA GLU A 78 -3.49 4.15 -6.16
C GLU A 78 -2.78 2.91 -5.57
N ARG A 79 -3.52 2.16 -4.75
CA ARG A 79 -3.05 0.96 -4.07
C ARG A 79 -3.43 -0.29 -4.86
N ILE A 80 -2.48 -1.20 -4.97
CA ILE A 80 -2.70 -2.51 -5.61
C ILE A 80 -2.70 -3.58 -4.51
N LEU A 81 -3.66 -4.51 -4.58
CA LEU A 81 -3.68 -5.68 -3.70
C LEU A 81 -2.62 -6.68 -4.16
N LEU A 82 -1.60 -6.89 -3.34
CA LEU A 82 -0.48 -7.79 -3.63
C LEU A 82 -0.79 -9.21 -3.15
N HIS A 83 -1.35 -9.33 -1.95
CA HIS A 83 -1.69 -10.61 -1.34
C HIS A 83 -2.86 -10.45 -0.37
N GLU A 84 -3.66 -11.50 -0.20
CA GLU A 84 -4.73 -11.54 0.80
C GLU A 84 -4.85 -12.94 1.39
N GLY A 85 -5.45 -13.03 2.57
CA GLY A 85 -5.74 -14.30 3.21
C GLY A 85 -6.18 -14.16 4.65
N LEU A 86 -6.77 -15.22 5.18
CA LEU A 86 -7.13 -15.29 6.59
C LEU A 86 -5.88 -15.57 7.43
N VAL A 87 -5.73 -14.80 8.50
CA VAL A 87 -4.65 -14.94 9.48
C VAL A 87 -5.20 -14.75 10.89
N TYR A 88 -4.47 -15.30 11.85
CA TYR A 88 -4.85 -15.32 13.26
C TYR A 88 -3.97 -14.36 14.04
N TRP A 89 -4.52 -13.21 14.42
CA TRP A 89 -3.81 -12.25 15.27
C TRP A 89 -3.87 -12.72 16.72
N LYS A 90 -2.70 -13.05 17.29
CA LYS A 90 -2.57 -13.42 18.70
C LYS A 90 -2.57 -12.19 19.61
N THR A 91 -3.46 -12.20 20.59
CA THR A 91 -3.59 -11.15 21.60
C THR A 91 -2.53 -11.28 22.69
N ALA A 92 -2.32 -10.23 23.47
CA ALA A 92 -1.47 -10.24 24.67
C ALA A 92 -1.94 -11.27 25.72
N THR A 93 -3.22 -11.65 25.69
CA THR A 93 -3.80 -12.71 26.53
C THR A 93 -3.60 -14.12 25.97
N GLY A 94 -2.93 -14.26 24.82
CA GLY A 94 -2.66 -15.54 24.15
C GLY A 94 -3.83 -16.08 23.31
N ARG A 95 -4.92 -15.33 23.14
CA ARG A 95 -6.07 -15.75 22.32
C ARG A 95 -5.85 -15.37 20.86
N PHE A 96 -6.44 -16.13 19.95
CA PHE A 96 -6.42 -15.80 18.53
C PHE A 96 -7.68 -15.05 18.11
N LYS A 97 -7.49 -14.10 17.19
CA LYS A 97 -8.55 -13.37 16.50
C LYS A 97 -8.42 -13.61 15.01
N ASP A 98 -9.48 -14.12 14.41
CA ASP A 98 -9.56 -14.33 12.97
C ASP A 98 -9.66 -12.97 12.27
N THR A 99 -8.75 -12.72 11.34
CA THR A 99 -8.67 -11.48 10.59
C THR A 99 -8.36 -11.76 9.13
N LEU A 100 -9.00 -11.04 8.23
CA LEU A 100 -8.60 -10.98 6.83
C LEU A 100 -7.44 -9.98 6.71
N ALA A 101 -6.26 -10.46 6.36
CA ALA A 101 -5.12 -9.63 6.05
C ALA A 101 -5.11 -9.28 4.56
N LEU A 102 -4.87 -8.00 4.25
CA LEU A 102 -4.67 -7.47 2.91
C LEU A 102 -3.32 -6.79 2.86
N LEU A 103 -2.40 -7.33 2.06
CA LEU A 103 -1.13 -6.70 1.74
C LEU A 103 -1.32 -5.82 0.51
N LEU A 104 -1.20 -4.52 0.69
CA LEU A 104 -1.21 -3.53 -0.37
C LEU A 104 0.23 -3.08 -0.67
N THR A 105 0.40 -2.20 -1.64
CA THR A 105 1.71 -1.69 -2.08
C THR A 105 2.47 -0.87 -1.03
N ASP A 106 1.78 -0.25 -0.08
CA ASP A 106 2.35 0.64 0.94
C ASP A 106 1.95 0.27 2.38
N VAL A 107 0.89 -0.53 2.55
CA VAL A 107 0.34 -0.89 3.87
C VAL A 107 -0.09 -2.36 3.95
N LEU A 108 -0.03 -2.91 5.16
CA LEU A 108 -0.67 -4.17 5.55
C LEU A 108 -1.89 -3.87 6.42
N LEU A 109 -3.07 -4.29 5.99
CA LEU A 109 -4.36 -4.02 6.63
C LEU A 109 -4.99 -5.31 7.18
N PHE A 110 -5.50 -5.25 8.40
CA PHE A 110 -6.28 -6.31 9.02
C PHE A 110 -7.75 -5.91 9.16
N LEU A 111 -8.63 -6.74 8.62
CA LEU A 111 -10.08 -6.62 8.70
C LEU A 111 -10.66 -7.76 9.54
N GLN A 112 -11.72 -7.48 10.28
CA GLN A 112 -12.54 -8.47 10.97
C GLN A 112 -13.90 -8.54 10.29
N GLU A 113 -14.43 -9.74 10.12
CA GLU A 113 -15.80 -9.92 9.69
C GLU A 113 -16.74 -9.75 10.89
N LYS A 114 -17.71 -8.85 10.74
CA LYS A 114 -18.76 -8.59 11.73
C LYS A 114 -20.05 -8.31 10.98
N ASP A 115 -21.11 -9.04 11.32
CA ASP A 115 -22.44 -8.87 10.72
C ASP A 115 -22.41 -8.89 9.17
N GLN A 116 -21.66 -9.84 8.59
CA GLN A 116 -21.41 -10.03 7.13
C GLN A 116 -20.64 -8.88 6.44
N LYS A 117 -20.16 -7.90 7.21
CA LYS A 117 -19.35 -6.78 6.73
C LYS A 117 -17.95 -6.85 7.28
N TYR A 118 -17.03 -6.14 6.63
CA TYR A 118 -15.68 -5.95 7.16
C TYR A 118 -15.61 -4.67 8.00
N ILE A 119 -14.95 -4.78 9.14
CA ILE A 119 -14.52 -3.64 9.96
C ILE A 119 -13.02 -3.74 10.18
N PHE A 120 -12.37 -2.62 10.47
CA PHE A 120 -10.96 -2.63 10.86
C PHE A 120 -10.78 -3.43 12.15
N ALA A 121 -9.77 -4.30 12.17
CA ALA A 121 -9.55 -5.19 13.29
C ALA A 121 -9.25 -4.43 14.59
N ALA A 122 -9.99 -4.74 15.66
CA ALA A 122 -9.76 -4.16 16.97
C ALA A 122 -9.11 -5.21 17.89
N VAL A 123 -7.78 -5.20 17.98
CA VAL A 123 -7.00 -6.16 18.78
C VAL A 123 -5.96 -5.42 19.62
N ASP A 124 -5.96 -5.64 20.94
CA ASP A 124 -5.02 -5.04 21.91
C ASP A 124 -4.80 -3.52 21.81
N GLN A 125 -5.79 -2.79 21.28
CA GLN A 125 -5.68 -1.35 20.98
C GLN A 125 -4.54 -1.00 20.00
N LYS A 126 -4.02 -1.98 19.27
CA LYS A 126 -3.00 -1.76 18.23
C LYS A 126 -3.66 -1.32 16.93
N PRO A 127 -3.00 -0.47 16.13
CA PRO A 127 -3.47 -0.09 14.82
C PRO A 127 -3.68 -1.32 13.92
N SER A 128 -4.80 -1.36 13.21
CA SER A 128 -5.13 -2.45 12.26
C SER A 128 -4.46 -2.27 10.90
N VAL A 129 -3.79 -1.14 10.71
CA VAL A 129 -3.08 -0.77 9.49
C VAL A 129 -1.63 -0.54 9.88
N ILE A 130 -0.73 -1.23 9.22
CA ILE A 130 0.70 -1.17 9.44
C ILE A 130 1.34 -0.63 8.16
N SER A 131 2.13 0.45 8.26
CA SER A 131 2.94 0.91 7.13
C SER A 131 4.02 -0.13 6.82
N LEU A 132 4.25 -0.41 5.53
CA LEU A 132 5.35 -1.28 5.10
C LEU A 132 6.71 -0.62 5.26
N GLN A 133 6.75 0.71 5.42
CA GLN A 133 8.01 1.41 5.66
C GLN A 133 8.64 0.94 6.96
N ARG A 134 9.88 0.45 6.84
CA ARG A 134 10.65 -0.08 7.96
C ARG A 134 9.91 -1.19 8.71
N LEU A 135 9.02 -1.93 8.04
CA LEU A 135 8.39 -3.11 8.58
C LEU A 135 9.38 -4.28 8.53
N ILE A 136 9.59 -4.93 9.67
CA ILE A 136 10.45 -6.10 9.78
C ILE A 136 9.57 -7.31 10.04
N VAL A 137 9.65 -8.31 9.17
CA VAL A 137 8.99 -9.61 9.39
C VAL A 137 10.02 -10.65 9.87
N ARG A 138 9.64 -11.44 10.88
CA ARG A 138 10.48 -12.49 11.49
C ARG A 138 9.67 -13.73 11.81
N GLU A 139 10.34 -14.87 11.84
CA GLU A 139 9.73 -16.13 12.29
C GLU A 139 9.54 -16.13 13.81
N VAL A 140 8.49 -16.80 14.29
CA VAL A 140 8.35 -17.09 15.73
C VAL A 140 9.15 -18.35 16.05
N ALA A 141 10.00 -18.28 17.08
CA ALA A 141 10.76 -19.44 17.53
C ALA A 141 9.82 -20.52 18.09
N ASN A 142 10.05 -21.78 17.70
CA ASN A 142 9.25 -22.94 18.10
C ASN A 142 7.75 -22.88 17.72
N GLU A 143 7.37 -22.02 16.77
CA GLU A 143 6.01 -21.97 16.23
C GLU A 143 6.08 -21.74 14.73
N GLU A 144 5.95 -22.82 13.97
CA GLU A 144 6.22 -22.81 12.53
C GLU A 144 5.19 -22.04 11.70
N ARG A 145 3.99 -21.82 12.26
CA ARG A 145 2.90 -21.06 11.62
C ARG A 145 2.88 -19.59 12.05
N GLY A 146 3.72 -19.20 12.99
CA GLY A 146 3.79 -17.87 13.54
C GLY A 146 4.82 -16.99 12.85
N MET A 147 4.48 -15.71 12.68
CA MET A 147 5.41 -14.65 12.31
C MET A 147 5.20 -13.41 13.19
N PHE A 148 6.30 -12.72 13.46
CA PHE A 148 6.28 -11.39 14.06
C PHE A 148 6.38 -10.32 12.98
N LEU A 149 5.54 -9.30 13.10
CA LEU A 149 5.62 -8.06 12.32
C LEU A 149 6.06 -6.95 13.27
N ILE A 150 7.14 -6.27 12.95
CA ILE A 150 7.72 -5.22 13.79
C ILE A 150 7.73 -3.93 12.97
N SER A 151 6.79 -3.03 13.26
CA SER A 151 6.73 -1.72 12.62
C SER A 151 7.64 -0.74 13.34
N ALA A 152 8.64 -0.20 12.64
CA ALA A 152 9.55 0.81 13.18
C ALA A 152 9.12 2.23 12.77
N SER A 153 8.20 2.82 13.54
CA SER A 153 7.73 4.20 13.35
C SER A 153 8.45 5.20 14.26
N SER A 154 8.34 6.50 13.95
CA SER A 154 8.86 7.60 14.80
C SER A 154 8.21 7.65 16.18
N ALA A 155 6.97 7.17 16.31
CA ALA A 155 6.25 7.02 17.58
C ALA A 155 6.68 5.77 18.38
N GLY A 156 7.71 5.06 17.92
CA GLY A 156 8.28 3.87 18.55
C GLY A 156 7.78 2.55 17.96
N PRO A 157 8.51 1.45 18.21
CA PRO A 157 8.23 0.17 17.57
C PRO A 157 6.91 -0.45 18.03
N GLU A 158 6.23 -1.16 17.13
CA GLU A 158 5.08 -2.03 17.42
C GLU A 158 5.34 -3.44 16.95
N MET A 159 5.07 -4.41 17.82
CA MET A 159 5.24 -5.83 17.53
C MET A 159 3.88 -6.51 17.46
N TYR A 160 3.63 -7.23 16.40
CA TYR A 160 2.41 -8.00 16.15
C TYR A 160 2.79 -9.47 16.00
N GLU A 161 2.04 -10.36 16.62
CA GLU A 161 2.19 -11.80 16.45
C GLU A 161 1.01 -12.32 15.64
N VAL A 162 1.29 -12.80 14.42
CA VAL A 162 0.29 -13.24 13.45
C VAL A 162 0.60 -14.68 13.07
N HIS A 163 -0.42 -15.52 13.06
CA HIS A 163 -0.30 -16.93 12.70
C HIS A 163 -1.11 -17.23 11.45
N THR A 164 -0.71 -18.25 10.69
CA THR A 164 -1.42 -18.73 9.49
C THR A 164 -1.92 -20.16 9.71
N ASN A 165 -2.59 -20.76 8.71
CA ASN A 165 -3.11 -22.11 8.84
C ASN A 165 -1.99 -23.17 8.73
N SER A 166 -0.95 -22.90 7.93
CA SER A 166 0.22 -23.77 7.76
C SER A 166 1.55 -23.01 7.71
N LYS A 167 2.66 -23.74 7.84
CA LYS A 167 4.03 -23.21 7.69
C LYS A 167 4.27 -22.66 6.28
N GLU A 168 3.74 -23.33 5.27
CA GLU A 168 3.84 -22.92 3.86
C GLU A 168 3.15 -21.57 3.63
N GLU A 169 1.95 -21.40 4.19
CA GLU A 169 1.26 -20.11 4.16
C GLU A 169 2.06 -19.02 4.88
N ARG A 170 2.60 -19.32 6.07
CA ARG A 170 3.46 -18.38 6.80
C ARG A 170 4.65 -17.96 5.95
N ASN A 171 5.33 -18.90 5.30
CA ASN A 171 6.47 -18.63 4.42
C ASN A 171 6.07 -17.79 3.21
N ASN A 172 4.90 -18.03 2.63
CA ASN A 172 4.37 -17.23 1.52
C ASN A 172 4.06 -15.80 1.96
N TRP A 173 3.41 -15.63 3.10
CA TRP A 173 3.16 -14.32 3.69
C TRP A 173 4.45 -13.55 3.96
N MET A 174 5.44 -14.17 4.61
CA MET A 174 6.73 -13.52 4.88
C MET A 174 7.41 -13.06 3.60
N ARG A 175 7.43 -13.89 2.55
CA ARG A 175 8.02 -13.53 1.25
C ARG A 175 7.30 -12.36 0.61
N HIS A 176 5.98 -12.43 0.50
CA HIS A 176 5.19 -11.33 -0.08
C HIS A 176 5.37 -10.02 0.69
N ILE A 177 5.40 -10.07 2.03
CA ILE A 177 5.65 -8.89 2.85
C ILE A 177 7.06 -8.35 2.60
N GLN A 178 8.09 -9.20 2.52
CA GLN A 178 9.46 -8.77 2.23
C GLN A 178 9.57 -8.09 0.86
N ASP A 179 9.04 -8.73 -0.19
CA ASP A 179 9.03 -8.19 -1.54
C ASP A 179 8.32 -6.83 -1.60
N ALA A 180 7.19 -6.70 -0.88
CA ALA A 180 6.41 -5.47 -0.82
C ALA A 180 7.11 -4.37 -0.01
N VAL A 181 7.81 -4.71 1.07
CA VAL A 181 8.61 -3.76 1.86
C VAL A 181 9.79 -3.23 1.04
N GLU A 182 10.46 -4.08 0.27
CA GLU A 182 11.57 -3.68 -0.61
C GLU A 182 11.10 -2.79 -1.78
N SER A 183 9.87 -3.02 -2.27
CA SER A 183 9.27 -2.25 -3.37
C SER A 183 8.46 -1.04 -2.89
N CYS A 184 8.31 -0.86 -1.58
CA CYS A 184 7.50 0.21 -1.01
C CYS A 184 8.17 1.55 -1.33
N PRO A 185 7.46 2.53 -1.92
CA PRO A 185 8.02 3.85 -2.15
C PRO A 185 8.47 4.43 -0.81
N GLU A 186 9.67 5.02 -0.80
CA GLU A 186 10.08 5.88 0.30
C GLU A 186 9.04 7.00 0.39
N GLU A 187 8.44 7.20 1.55
CA GLU A 187 7.84 8.50 1.83
C GLU A 187 9.01 9.50 1.70
N GLU A 188 9.03 10.27 0.60
CA GLU A 188 9.42 11.67 0.73
C GLU A 188 8.73 12.12 2.00
N GLU A 189 9.47 12.45 3.07
CA GLU A 189 8.87 13.00 4.28
C GLU A 189 7.86 14.02 3.77
N GLU A 190 6.56 13.69 3.83
CA GLU A 190 5.51 14.61 3.44
C GLU A 190 5.88 15.83 4.23
N GLY A 191 6.27 16.87 3.48
CA GLY A 191 7.05 17.94 4.03
C GLY A 191 6.38 18.37 5.32
N LYS A 192 7.20 18.88 6.24
CA LYS A 192 6.76 20.00 7.06
C LYS A 192 5.96 20.99 6.17
N MET A 193 4.67 20.76 5.91
CA MET A 193 3.67 21.78 6.12
C MET A 193 3.79 22.01 7.60
N SER A 194 4.75 22.87 7.88
CA SER A 194 5.15 23.23 9.21
C SER A 194 3.88 23.60 9.94
N GLU A 195 3.72 23.16 11.20
CA GLU A 195 2.80 23.85 12.11
C GLU A 195 3.01 25.38 11.99
N SER A 196 4.23 25.82 11.66
CA SER A 196 4.57 27.20 11.32
C SER A 196 3.81 27.82 10.14
N ASP A 197 3.29 27.12 9.12
CA ASP A 197 2.56 27.78 8.01
C ASP A 197 1.08 27.98 8.34
N GLU A 198 0.45 27.04 9.04
CA GLU A 198 -0.93 27.17 9.51
C GLU A 198 -1.01 28.11 10.72
N ASP A 199 -0.06 28.02 11.67
CA ASP A 199 0.04 28.96 12.78
C ASP A 199 0.38 30.37 12.30
N ARG A 200 1.21 30.52 11.27
CA ARG A 200 1.50 31.84 10.68
C ARG A 200 0.28 32.41 9.95
N ARG A 201 -0.49 31.59 9.22
CA ARG A 201 -1.77 32.04 8.63
C ARG A 201 -2.81 32.43 9.68
N ILE A 202 -2.91 31.68 10.78
CA ILE A 202 -3.81 31.99 11.90
C ILE A 202 -3.34 33.25 12.64
N ALA A 203 -2.03 33.43 12.84
CA ALA A 203 -1.46 34.62 13.45
C ALA A 203 -1.64 35.87 12.57
N GLU A 204 -1.41 35.76 11.26
CA GLU A 204 -1.63 36.83 10.27
C GLU A 204 -3.12 37.22 10.21
N ALA A 205 -4.04 36.25 10.22
CA ALA A 205 -5.49 36.51 10.25
C ALA A 205 -5.95 37.18 11.56
N LYS A 206 -5.35 36.80 12.71
CA LYS A 206 -5.61 37.45 14.02
C LYS A 206 -5.04 38.86 14.10
N ALA A 207 -3.83 39.09 13.58
CA ALA A 207 -3.19 40.41 13.55
C ALA A 207 -3.99 41.40 12.68
N CYS A 208 -4.50 40.95 11.53
CA CYS A 208 -5.31 41.77 10.63
C CYS A 208 -6.67 42.17 11.26
N ARG A 209 -7.25 41.32 12.13
CA ARG A 209 -8.47 41.67 12.89
C ARG A 209 -8.23 42.74 13.96
N ILE A 210 -7.07 42.74 14.61
CA ILE A 210 -6.74 43.71 15.68
C ILE A 210 -6.46 45.09 15.09
N GLN A 211 -5.76 45.17 13.95
CA GLN A 211 -5.46 46.43 13.28
C GLN A 211 -6.73 47.13 12.74
N LYS A 212 -7.78 46.36 12.41
CA LYS A 212 -9.07 46.90 11.96
C LYS A 212 -9.93 47.50 13.09
N CYS A 213 -9.56 47.30 14.36
CA CYS A 213 -10.29 47.79 15.53
C CYS A 213 -9.61 48.96 16.27
N GLN A 214 -8.42 49.42 15.84
CA GLN A 214 -7.71 50.55 16.49
C GLN A 214 -7.77 51.87 15.69
N GLY A 215 -8.74 52.01 14.79
CA GLY A 215 -8.79 53.11 13.83
C GLY A 215 -10.04 54.00 13.85
N VAL A 216 -10.79 54.16 14.95
CA VAL A 216 -11.77 55.26 15.08
C VAL A 216 -12.01 55.64 16.55
N VAL A 217 -11.26 56.60 17.09
CA VAL A 217 -11.79 57.51 18.12
C VAL A 217 -11.26 58.91 17.83
N PRO A 218 -12.04 59.81 17.20
CA PRO A 218 -11.66 61.21 17.15
C PRO A 218 -11.96 61.81 18.53
N PHE A 219 -10.90 62.19 19.25
CA PHE A 219 -10.97 63.12 20.36
C PHE A 219 -11.47 64.48 19.82
N LEU A 220 -12.61 64.95 20.34
CA LEU A 220 -13.02 66.36 20.22
C LEU A 220 -12.35 67.16 21.36
N PRO A 221 -11.65 68.27 21.09
CA PRO A 221 -11.21 69.18 22.14
C PRO A 221 -12.36 70.09 22.62
N LEU A 222 -12.24 70.48 23.89
CA LEU A 222 -13.13 71.30 24.73
C LEU A 222 -13.69 72.57 24.08
#